data_AF-A0A2W5R0J0-F1
#
_entry.id   AF-A0A2W5R0J0-F1
#
_cell.length_a   1.000
_cell.length_b   1.000
_cell.length_c   1.000
_cell.angle_alpha   90.00
_cell.angle_beta   90.00
_cell.angle_gamma   90.00
#
_symmetry.space_group_name_H-M   'P 1'
#
loop_
_entity.id
_entity.type
_entity.pdbx_description
1 polymer ?
#
loop_
_entity_poly.entity_id
_entity_poly.type
_entity_poly.pdbx_seq_one_letter_code
_entity_poly.pdbx_strand_id
1 'polypeptide(L)' 'MTEQMFRLLERNQKLDVLLRLAQGRRFADPLEIARLKRLKQEFRGRLARLLLPPATVANSL' A
#
# COMPACT_ATOMS: atom_id res chain seq x y z
N MET A 1 15.35 9.14 -8.92
CA MET A 1 14.19 8.89 -8.03
C MET A 1 13.11 9.89 -8.41
N THR A 2 12.00 9.44 -8.99
CA THR A 2 10.94 10.34 -9.49
C THR A 2 10.09 10.85 -8.33
N GLU A 3 9.68 12.12 -8.34
CA GLU A 3 8.79 12.76 -7.36
C GLU A 3 7.56 11.89 -6.99
N GLN A 4 7.02 11.20 -7.99
CA GLN A 4 5.87 10.32 -7.85
C GLN A 4 6.18 9.08 -6.98
N MET A 5 7.36 8.48 -7.16
CA MET A 5 7.83 7.35 -6.36
C MET A 5 7.97 7.75 -4.89
N PHE A 6 8.54 8.93 -4.65
CA PHE A 6 8.72 9.47 -3.29
C PHE A 6 7.38 9.67 -2.58
N ARG A 7 6.41 10.33 -3.22
CA ARG A 7 5.06 10.53 -2.65
C ARG A 7 4.34 9.21 -2.38
N LEU A 8 4.58 8.19 -3.20
CA LEU A 8 3.95 6.89 -3.04
C LEU A 8 4.58 6.06 -1.89
N LEU A 9 5.90 6.16 -1.72
CA LEU A 9 6.62 5.60 -0.58
C LEU A 9 6.20 6.29 0.72
N GLU A 10 6.07 7.62 0.71
CA GLU A 10 5.61 8.39 1.87
C GLU A 10 4.19 7.96 2.30
N ARG A 11 3.26 7.79 1.33
CA ARG A 11 1.91 7.27 1.61
C ARG A 11 1.93 5.86 2.17
N ASN A 12 2.82 4.99 1.68
CA ASN A 12 2.99 3.64 2.23
C ASN A 12 3.47 3.66 3.67
N GLN A 13 4.47 4.49 3.99
CA GLN A 13 4.97 4.62 5.35
C GLN A 13 3.90 5.14 6.32
N LYS A 14 3.11 6.15 5.90
CA LYS A 14 1.97 6.66 6.68
C LYS A 14 0.93 5.57 6.97
N LEU A 15 0.59 4.76 5.96
CA LEU A 15 -0.33 3.62 6.14
C LEU A 15 0.22 2.59 7.11
N ASP A 16 1.52 2.30 7.07
CA ASP A 16 2.15 1.36 8.00
C ASP A 16 2.12 1.85 9.45
N VAL A 17 2.34 3.15 9.66
CA VAL A 17 2.22 3.76 11.00
C VAL A 17 0.78 3.66 11.51
N LEU A 18 -0.21 4.02 10.69
CA LEU A 18 -1.62 3.90 11.07
C LEU A 18 -2.02 2.47 11.42
N LEU A 19 -1.50 1.49 10.68
CA LEU A 19 -1.77 0.07 10.90
C LEU A 19 -1.13 -0.42 12.20
N ARG A 20 0.09 0.02 12.53
CA ARG A 20 0.73 -0.26 13.82
C ARG A 20 -0.01 0.39 14.98
N LEU A 21 -0.47 1.62 14.82
CA LEU A 21 -1.25 2.31 15.85
C LEU A 21 -2.60 1.63 16.09
N ALA A 22 -3.29 1.21 15.01
CA ALA A 22 -4.53 0.46 15.12
C ALA A 22 -4.32 -0.90 15.82
N GLN A 23 -3.24 -1.62 15.50
CA GLN A 23 -2.89 -2.88 16.16
C GLN A 23 -2.45 -2.73 17.62
N GLY A 24 -1.83 -1.59 17.97
CA GLY A 24 -1.41 -1.30 19.33
C GLY A 24 -2.53 -0.84 20.27
N ARG A 25 -3.76 -0.63 19.76
CA ARG A 25 -4.91 -0.25 20.60
C ARG A 25 -5.42 -1.46 21.38
N ARG A 26 -5.76 -1.22 22.66
CA ARG A 26 -6.37 -2.20 23.57
C ARG A 26 -7.72 -2.74 23.07
N PHE A 27 -8.45 -1.92 22.32
CA PHE A 27 -9.66 -2.30 21.59
C PHE A 27 -9.46 -1.98 20.12
N ALA A 28 -8.69 -2.82 19.44
CA ALA A 28 -8.51 -2.70 18.00
C ALA A 28 -9.72 -3.30 17.29
N ASP A 29 -10.36 -2.54 16.39
CA ASP A 29 -11.44 -3.05 15.57
C ASP A 29 -10.84 -3.94 14.44
N PRO A 30 -11.14 -5.25 14.40
CA PRO A 30 -10.59 -6.14 13.39
C PRO A 30 -11.03 -5.77 11.97
N LEU A 31 -12.19 -5.13 11.77
CA LEU A 31 -12.63 -4.61 10.48
C LEU A 31 -11.82 -3.38 10.07
N GLU A 32 -11.48 -2.50 11.00
CA GLU A 32 -10.61 -1.35 10.74
C GLU A 32 -9.21 -1.82 10.29
N ILE A 33 -8.64 -2.80 10.99
CA ILE A 33 -7.36 -3.41 10.61
C ILE A 33 -7.46 -4.10 9.25
N ALA A 34 -8.54 -4.84 8.97
CA ALA A 34 -8.74 -5.50 7.69
C ALA A 34 -8.86 -4.49 6.53
N ARG A 35 -9.57 -3.37 6.74
CA ARG A 35 -9.68 -2.26 5.77
C ARG A 35 -8.31 -1.62 5.51
N LEU A 36 -7.53 -1.35 6.55
CA LEU A 36 -6.18 -0.79 6.43
C LEU A 36 -5.23 -1.76 5.68
N LYS A 37 -5.31 -3.06 5.97
CA LYS A 37 -4.56 -4.08 5.24
C LYS A 37 -4.95 -4.16 3.76
N ARG A 38 -6.24 -4.07 3.45
CA ARG A 38 -6.75 -4.08 2.07
C ARG A 38 -6.25 -2.86 1.30
N LEU A 39 -6.35 -1.66 1.88
CA LEU A 39 -5.80 -0.43 1.30
C LEU A 39 -4.29 -0.56 1.04
N LYS A 40 -3.54 -1.14 1.98
CA LYS A 40 -2.11 -1.40 1.81
C LYS A 40 -1.83 -2.34 0.63
N GLN A 41 -2.61 -3.41 0.46
CA GLN A 41 -2.47 -4.34 -0.66
C GLN A 41 -2.77 -3.68 -2.01
N GLU A 42 -3.82 -2.87 -2.09
CA GLU A 42 -4.15 -2.12 -3.30
C GLU A 42 -3.03 -1.13 -3.69
N PHE A 43 -2.46 -0.42 -2.70
CA PHE A 43 -1.30 0.44 -2.92
C PHE A 43 -0.07 -0.33 -3.40
N ARG A 44 0.17 -1.52 -2.84
CA ARG A 44 1.27 -2.40 -3.28
C ARG A 44 1.06 -2.90 -4.71
N GLY A 45 -0.16 -3.24 -5.09
CA GLY A 45 -0.51 -3.59 -6.46
C GLY A 45 -0.29 -2.44 -7.44
N ARG A 46 -0.65 -1.20 -7.05
CA ARG A 46 -0.36 0.00 -7.84
C ARG A 46 1.14 0.28 -7.94
N LEU A 47 1.89 0.09 -6.85
CA LEU A 47 3.35 0.17 -6.86
C LEU A 47 3.97 -0.84 -7.81
N ALA A 48 3.55 -2.09 -7.73
CA ALA A 48 4.02 -3.13 -8.62
C ALA A 48 3.78 -2.73 -10.07
N ARG A 49 2.58 -2.24 -10.42
CA ARG A 49 2.29 -1.77 -11.78
C ARG A 49 3.13 -0.57 -12.23
N LEU A 50 3.51 0.32 -11.31
CA LEU A 50 4.39 1.46 -11.61
C LEU A 50 5.87 1.07 -11.71
N LEU A 51 6.27 0.01 -11.01
CA LEU A 51 7.64 -0.53 -10.99
C LEU A 51 7.87 -1.56 -12.10
N LEU A 52 6.82 -2.24 -12.57
CA LEU A 52 6.89 -3.10 -13.74
C LEU A 52 6.97 -2.21 -15.01
N PRO A 53 7.93 -2.47 -15.91
CA PRO A 53 7.94 -1.85 -17.22
C PRO A 53 6.63 -2.14 -17.96
N PRO A 54 6.08 -1.19 -18.75
CA PRO A 54 4.84 -1.39 -19.50
C PRO A 54 4.87 -2.58 -20.48
N ALA A 55 6.06 -3.11 -20.80
CA ALA A 55 6.22 -4.31 -21.63
C ALA A 55 5.73 -5.60 -20.96
N THR A 56 5.72 -5.69 -19.63
CA THR A 56 5.36 -6.94 -18.93
C THR A 56 3.86 -7.13 -18.77
N VAL A 57 3.07 -6.05 -18.82
CA VAL A 57 1.59 -6.12 -18.75
C VAL A 57 0.92 -6.43 -20.10
N ALA A 58 1.65 -6.32 -21.21
CA ALA A 58 1.14 -6.62 -22.55
C ALA A 58 1.15 -8.12 -22.90
N ASN A 59 1.85 -8.97 -22.13
CA ASN A 59 1.98 -10.41 -22.39
C ASN A 59 1.11 -11.26 -21.45
N SER A 60 0.01 -10.69 -20.96
CA SER A 60 -0.92 -11.35 -20.02
C SER A 60 -2.38 -11.11 -20.42
N LEU A 61 -2.69 -11.23 -21.71
CA LEU A 61 -4.03 -11.34 -22.26
C LEU A 61 -4.03 -12.40 -23.38
#